data_AF-A0A1G5SZC3-F1
#
_entry.id   AF-A0A1G5SZC3-F1
#
_cell.length_a   1.000
_cell.length_b   1.000
_cell.length_c   1.000
_cell.angle_alpha   90.00
_cell.angle_beta   90.00
_cell.angle_gamma   90.00
#
_symmetry.space_group_name_H-M   'P 1'
#
loop_
_entity.id
_entity.type
_entity.pdbx_description
1 polymer ?
#
loop_
_entity_poly.entity_id
_entity_poly.type
_entity_poly.pdbx_seq_one_letter_code
_entity_poly.pdbx_strand_id
1 'polypeptide(L)'
;MKLFGQKICLSMIVKNEAHVIRRCLASVRPIIDHWIIVDTGSTDGTQDVIRAIMADMPGRLVERPWVDFAHNRNEALRLARPHGSYSLIIDADDELLIPAGFVLPKLNAPGYDFTIIDGPTTYSRPQLVSNKFNWYYRGVLHEFLDCQERSWRDPLPLSMRRGEDGARHRDETTYKRDAAILEKALTKEKDPLLIARYTFYLAQSYRDFGEARKARDLYLKRADLGYWDEEVYISLFSAGLQMDKLGEPDERVLAVYDRAISICPNRVEVRYAASRYCRQTGQHIAALNYAEAGLGLQLPADGLFLQPWMYYYGIQDEYAVASYNTGQYRACLSTCLGILDRADLPSDVRSRIVALSREALVKMLDPVWGFNQSAYRSEFMPLWQL
;
A
#
# COMPACT_ATOMS: atom_id res chain seq x y z
N MET A 1 -11.86 16.28 21.69
CA MET A 1 -10.94 15.51 20.83
C MET A 1 -9.57 15.21 21.46
N LYS A 2 -9.04 16.01 22.40
CA LYS A 2 -7.82 15.66 23.17
C LYS A 2 -8.11 15.73 24.67
N LEU A 3 -7.91 14.63 25.41
CA LEU A 3 -8.20 14.58 26.85
C LEU A 3 -6.95 14.75 27.73
N PHE A 4 -5.76 14.53 27.19
CA PHE A 4 -4.53 14.40 27.98
C PHE A 4 -3.54 15.57 27.84
N GLY A 5 -3.96 16.70 27.25
CA GLY A 5 -3.18 17.95 27.18
C GLY A 5 -1.91 17.92 26.31
N GLN A 6 -1.73 16.86 25.52
CA GLN A 6 -0.55 16.67 24.68
C GLN A 6 -0.62 17.58 23.46
N LYS A 7 0.45 18.34 23.22
CA LYS A 7 0.53 19.30 22.12
C LYS A 7 1.12 18.66 20.87
N ILE A 8 0.45 18.83 19.74
CA ILE A 8 0.89 18.33 18.43
C ILE A 8 1.20 19.53 17.53
N CYS A 9 2.43 19.58 17.00
CA CYS A 9 2.81 20.56 15.98
C CYS A 9 2.75 19.91 14.60
N LEU A 10 2.10 20.55 13.62
CA LEU A 10 2.26 20.18 12.22
C LEU A 10 3.70 20.49 11.76
N SER A 11 4.31 19.55 11.06
CA SER A 11 5.60 19.67 10.37
C SER A 11 5.42 19.26 8.92
N MET A 12 5.42 20.22 8.01
CA MET A 12 5.14 19.99 6.59
C MET A 12 6.11 20.79 5.71
N ILE A 13 6.43 20.25 4.54
CA ILE A 13 7.05 21.00 3.44
C ILE A 13 6.01 21.19 2.34
N VAL A 14 6.11 22.28 1.57
CA VAL A 14 5.16 22.56 0.48
C VAL A 14 5.84 23.24 -0.71
N LYS A 15 5.30 23.01 -1.91
CA LYS A 15 5.66 23.74 -3.12
C LYS A 15 4.53 23.69 -4.16
N ASN A 16 3.98 24.85 -4.52
CA ASN A 16 2.98 24.99 -5.58
C ASN A 16 1.72 24.10 -5.40
N GLU A 17 1.08 24.19 -4.23
CA GLU A 17 -0.09 23.40 -3.86
C GLU A 17 -1.31 24.27 -3.53
N ALA A 18 -1.40 25.49 -4.06
CA ALA A 18 -2.50 26.43 -3.76
C ALA A 18 -3.88 25.84 -4.06
N HIS A 19 -3.97 24.93 -5.04
CA HIS A 19 -5.20 24.27 -5.46
C HIS A 19 -5.69 23.15 -4.53
N VAL A 20 -4.82 22.54 -3.70
CA VAL A 20 -5.17 21.37 -2.85
C VAL A 20 -4.90 21.55 -1.37
N ILE A 21 -3.96 22.41 -0.98
CA ILE A 21 -3.49 22.55 0.41
C ILE A 21 -4.62 22.83 1.41
N ARG A 22 -5.71 23.48 0.96
CA ARG A 22 -6.89 23.75 1.80
C ARG A 22 -7.50 22.47 2.36
N ARG A 23 -7.63 21.41 1.57
CA ARG A 23 -8.17 20.11 2.00
C ARG A 23 -7.30 19.51 3.10
N CYS A 24 -5.99 19.46 2.85
CA CYS A 24 -5.01 18.94 3.81
C CYS A 24 -5.08 19.69 5.14
N LEU A 25 -4.95 21.02 5.11
CA LEU A 25 -4.95 21.83 6.33
C LEU A 25 -6.28 21.73 7.10
N ALA A 26 -7.42 21.73 6.42
CA ALA A 26 -8.71 21.54 7.06
C ALA A 26 -8.80 20.19 7.81
N SER A 27 -8.23 19.13 7.22
CA SER A 27 -8.26 17.78 7.80
C SER A 27 -7.42 17.62 9.07
N VAL A 28 -6.29 18.33 9.18
CA VAL A 28 -5.38 18.22 10.35
C VAL A 28 -5.71 19.20 11.46
N ARG A 29 -6.34 20.34 11.15
CA ARG A 29 -6.70 21.40 12.11
C ARG A 29 -7.32 20.89 13.41
N PRO A 30 -8.21 19.88 13.42
CA PRO A 30 -8.75 19.36 14.66
C PRO A 30 -7.65 18.87 15.63
N ILE A 31 -6.62 18.15 15.14
CA ILE A 31 -5.67 17.42 16.00
C ILE A 31 -4.38 18.17 16.31
N ILE A 32 -4.11 19.30 15.66
CA ILE A 32 -2.88 20.08 15.89
C ILE A 32 -3.16 21.24 16.86
N ASP A 33 -2.09 21.76 17.48
CA ASP A 33 -2.11 22.93 18.39
C ASP A 33 -1.20 24.04 17.90
N HIS A 34 -0.24 23.68 17.05
CA HIS A 34 0.69 24.59 16.41
C HIS A 34 1.00 24.09 15.00
N TRP A 35 1.49 24.97 14.14
CA TRP A 35 1.94 24.56 12.80
C TRP A 35 3.24 25.21 12.38
N ILE A 36 4.07 24.42 11.71
CA ILE A 36 5.25 24.86 10.97
C ILE A 36 5.15 24.26 9.58
N ILE A 37 5.11 25.12 8.58
CA ILE A 37 5.14 24.73 7.18
C ILE A 37 6.36 25.42 6.55
N VAL A 38 7.21 24.63 5.91
CA VAL A 38 8.35 25.13 5.15
C VAL A 38 7.98 25.19 3.67
N ASP A 39 7.83 26.40 3.14
CA ASP A 39 7.66 26.62 1.72
C ASP A 39 9.01 26.54 1.02
N THR A 40 9.08 25.73 -0.04
CA THR A 40 10.34 25.44 -0.76
C THR A 40 10.46 26.17 -2.09
N GLY A 41 9.81 27.34 -2.21
CA GLY A 41 9.82 28.20 -3.38
C GLY A 41 8.55 28.08 -4.21
N SER A 42 7.38 28.21 -3.59
CA SER A 42 6.11 28.32 -4.29
C SER A 42 5.99 29.65 -5.03
N THR A 43 5.37 29.62 -6.21
CA THR A 43 5.16 30.75 -7.11
C THR A 43 3.70 30.92 -7.53
N ASP A 44 2.79 30.10 -6.99
CA ASP A 44 1.37 30.03 -7.36
C ASP A 44 0.43 30.66 -6.31
N GLY A 45 0.98 31.30 -5.27
CA GLY A 45 0.21 31.87 -4.17
C GLY A 45 -0.07 30.90 -3.02
N THR A 46 0.52 29.70 -3.01
CA THR A 46 0.41 28.72 -1.91
C THR A 46 0.63 29.35 -0.54
N GLN A 47 1.64 30.23 -0.41
CA GLN A 47 1.97 30.90 0.85
C GLN A 47 0.77 31.69 1.41
N ASP A 48 0.05 32.41 0.55
CA ASP A 48 -1.08 33.26 0.96
C ASP A 48 -2.29 32.43 1.36
N VAL A 49 -2.55 31.33 0.64
CA VAL A 49 -3.60 30.37 0.99
C VAL A 49 -3.35 29.78 2.38
N ILE A 50 -2.11 29.37 2.68
CA ILE A 50 -1.73 28.82 3.98
C ILE A 50 -1.92 29.85 5.08
N ARG A 51 -1.40 31.07 4.90
CA ARG A 51 -1.52 32.15 5.89
C ARG A 51 -2.98 32.46 6.20
N ALA A 52 -3.83 32.51 5.17
CA ALA A 52 -5.26 32.78 5.35
C ALA A 52 -5.98 31.66 6.12
N ILE A 53 -5.70 30.39 5.80
CA ILE A 53 -6.39 29.24 6.43
C ILE A 53 -5.94 29.03 7.87
N MET A 54 -4.70 29.35 8.19
CA MET A 54 -4.08 29.08 9.50
C MET A 54 -3.96 30.31 10.39
N ALA A 55 -4.53 31.44 9.98
CA ALA A 55 -4.40 32.74 10.65
C ALA A 55 -4.82 32.75 12.13
N ASP A 56 -5.77 31.89 12.49
CA ASP A 56 -6.37 31.77 13.82
C ASP A 56 -5.68 30.72 14.72
N MET A 57 -4.61 30.09 14.23
CA MET A 57 -3.87 29.05 14.96
C MET A 57 -2.40 29.46 15.13
N PRO A 58 -1.80 29.27 16.32
CA PRO A 58 -0.38 29.50 16.54
C PRO A 58 0.48 28.76 15.53
N GLY A 59 1.39 29.46 14.85
CA GLY A 59 2.28 28.85 13.89
C GLY A 59 2.88 29.85 12.92
N ARG A 60 3.68 29.35 11.99
CA ARG A 60 4.29 30.18 10.96
C ARG A 60 4.65 29.39 9.71
N LEU A 61 4.63 30.12 8.60
CA LEU A 61 5.22 29.72 7.33
C LEU A 61 6.69 30.17 7.30
N VAL A 62 7.59 29.31 6.85
CA VAL A 62 9.01 29.61 6.72
C VAL A 62 9.45 29.32 5.29
N GLU A 63 10.04 30.29 4.62
CA GLU A 63 10.51 30.12 3.24
C GLU A 63 11.98 29.67 3.22
N ARG A 64 12.28 28.62 2.45
CA ARG A 64 13.61 28.01 2.32
C ARG A 64 13.89 27.57 0.89
N PRO A 65 15.14 27.58 0.44
CA PRO A 65 15.48 26.99 -0.84
C PRO A 65 15.23 25.47 -0.81
N TRP A 66 14.77 24.93 -1.93
CA TRP A 66 14.73 23.49 -2.15
C TRP A 66 16.15 22.92 -2.25
N VAL A 67 16.44 21.85 -1.51
CA VAL A 67 17.68 21.08 -1.60
C VAL A 67 17.36 19.65 -2.02
N ASP A 68 16.67 18.91 -1.15
CA ASP A 68 16.12 17.58 -1.37
C ASP A 68 15.04 17.27 -0.32
N PHE A 69 14.31 16.17 -0.49
CA PHE A 69 13.19 15.82 0.39
C PHE A 69 13.62 15.65 1.85
N ALA A 70 14.66 14.85 2.11
CA ALA A 70 15.10 14.59 3.48
C ALA A 70 15.62 15.86 4.15
N HIS A 71 16.39 16.69 3.46
CA HIS A 71 16.90 17.96 3.97
C HIS A 71 15.76 18.88 4.38
N ASN A 72 14.84 19.19 3.47
CA ASN A 72 13.77 20.13 3.73
C ASN A 72 12.77 19.60 4.78
N ARG A 73 12.47 18.29 4.78
CA ARG A 73 11.66 17.68 5.86
C ARG A 73 12.35 17.71 7.22
N ASN A 74 13.65 17.47 7.26
CA ASN A 74 14.44 17.59 8.50
C ASN A 74 14.47 19.03 9.01
N GLU A 75 14.55 20.02 8.12
CA GLU A 75 14.44 21.41 8.52
C GLU A 75 13.06 21.74 9.11
N ALA A 76 11.98 21.31 8.45
CA ALA A 76 10.61 21.47 8.96
C ALA A 76 10.44 20.82 10.35
N LEU A 77 10.93 19.58 10.50
CA LEU A 77 10.83 18.84 11.76
C LEU A 77 11.60 19.53 12.89
N ARG A 78 12.82 20.00 12.62
CA ARG A 78 13.63 20.76 13.59
C ARG A 78 12.94 22.05 14.02
N LEU A 79 12.30 22.76 13.09
CA LEU A 79 11.54 23.98 13.39
C LEU A 79 10.25 23.70 14.17
N ALA A 80 9.60 22.55 13.95
CA ALA A 80 8.37 22.14 14.64
C ALA A 80 8.59 21.66 16.07
N ARG A 81 9.72 20.97 16.34
CA ARG A 81 10.03 20.34 17.64
C ARG A 81 9.76 21.21 18.88
N PRO A 82 10.17 22.50 18.94
CA PRO A 82 9.96 23.33 20.13
C PRO A 82 8.49 23.66 20.44
N HIS A 83 7.57 23.41 19.51
CA HIS A 83 6.18 23.86 19.58
C HIS A 83 5.17 22.75 19.90
N GLY A 84 5.62 21.52 20.11
CA GLY A 84 4.76 20.39 20.45
C GLY A 84 5.50 19.28 21.20
N SER A 85 4.76 18.45 21.92
CA SER A 85 5.29 17.18 22.44
C SER A 85 5.48 16.16 21.32
N TYR A 86 4.66 16.25 20.27
CA TYR A 86 4.72 15.44 19.07
C TYR A 86 4.72 16.32 17.82
N SER A 87 5.33 15.82 16.75
CA SER A 87 5.24 16.39 15.40
C SER A 87 4.40 15.49 14.52
N LEU A 88 3.36 16.04 13.89
CA LEU A 88 2.56 15.39 12.85
C LEU A 88 3.19 15.72 11.49
N ILE A 89 3.41 14.70 10.67
CA ILE A 89 3.90 14.86 9.30
C ILE A 89 2.80 14.40 8.35
N ILE A 90 2.56 15.19 7.31
CA ILE A 90 1.61 14.91 6.24
C ILE A 90 2.03 15.72 5.00
N ASP A 91 1.74 15.19 3.82
CA ASP A 91 2.02 15.87 2.55
C ASP A 91 0.89 16.85 2.20
N ALA A 92 1.22 17.88 1.43
CA ALA A 92 0.34 19.01 1.16
C ALA A 92 -0.95 18.65 0.39
N ASP A 93 -0.93 17.53 -0.32
CA ASP A 93 -2.05 16.96 -1.07
C ASP A 93 -2.73 15.77 -0.36
N ASP A 94 -2.20 15.30 0.77
CA ASP A 94 -2.82 14.23 1.58
C ASP A 94 -3.99 14.76 2.42
N GLU A 95 -4.88 13.87 2.84
CA GLU A 95 -6.02 14.17 3.72
C GLU A 95 -6.00 13.27 4.96
N LEU A 96 -6.02 13.85 6.15
CA LEU A 96 -6.16 13.11 7.41
C LEU A 96 -7.62 12.69 7.63
N LEU A 97 -7.84 11.39 7.80
CA LEU A 97 -9.14 10.80 8.12
C LEU A 97 -9.22 10.51 9.61
N ILE A 98 -10.11 11.22 10.29
CA ILE A 98 -10.38 11.08 11.72
C ILE A 98 -11.72 10.35 11.88
N PRO A 99 -11.77 9.15 12.49
CA PRO A 99 -13.02 8.45 12.72
C PRO A 99 -14.02 9.27 13.54
N ALA A 100 -15.32 9.08 13.29
CA ALA A 100 -16.36 9.73 14.08
C ALA A 100 -16.23 9.36 15.56
N GLY A 101 -16.28 10.37 16.45
CA GLY A 101 -16.12 10.16 17.89
C GLY A 101 -14.68 9.88 18.34
N PHE A 102 -13.69 9.96 17.44
CA PHE A 102 -12.29 9.78 17.82
C PHE A 102 -11.87 10.76 18.92
N VAL A 103 -11.20 10.20 19.92
CA VAL A 103 -10.55 10.95 20.99
C VAL A 103 -9.10 10.54 21.02
N LEU A 104 -8.19 11.51 20.90
CA LEU A 104 -6.77 11.27 20.96
C LEU A 104 -6.42 10.61 22.30
N PRO A 105 -5.90 9.37 22.29
CA PRO A 105 -5.52 8.67 23.50
C PRO A 105 -4.27 9.31 24.12
N LYS A 106 -3.93 8.90 25.34
CA LYS A 106 -2.67 9.29 25.96
C LYS A 106 -1.51 8.70 25.16
N LEU A 107 -0.74 9.56 24.51
CA LEU A 107 0.41 9.14 23.72
C LEU A 107 1.64 8.87 24.63
N ASN A 108 2.23 7.68 24.55
CA ASN A 108 3.46 7.31 25.26
C ASN A 108 4.57 6.78 24.34
N ALA A 109 4.22 6.24 23.16
CA ALA A 109 5.19 5.72 22.21
C ALA A 109 6.10 6.82 21.62
N PRO A 110 7.33 6.46 21.23
CA PRO A 110 8.24 7.32 20.48
C PRO A 110 7.71 7.77 19.13
N GLY A 111 6.92 6.93 18.46
CA GLY A 111 6.27 7.23 17.19
C GLY A 111 4.96 6.46 17.04
N TYR A 112 4.09 6.95 16.15
CA TYR A 112 2.85 6.30 15.80
C TYR A 112 2.73 6.15 14.30
N ASP A 113 2.35 4.95 13.90
CA ASP A 113 2.05 4.64 12.52
C ASP A 113 0.57 4.84 12.22
N PHE A 114 0.30 5.47 11.09
CA PHE A 114 -1.05 5.69 10.57
C PHE A 114 -1.25 4.77 9.35
N THR A 115 -2.48 4.34 9.11
CA THR A 115 -2.83 3.64 7.87
C THR A 115 -2.86 4.64 6.73
N ILE A 116 -1.99 4.45 5.74
CA ILE A 116 -2.03 5.18 4.48
C ILE A 116 -2.96 4.44 3.52
N ILE A 117 -3.90 5.16 2.92
CA ILE A 117 -4.84 4.67 1.91
C ILE A 117 -4.43 5.31 0.58
N ASP A 118 -4.03 4.46 -0.36
CA ASP A 118 -3.50 4.83 -1.66
C ASP A 118 -4.24 4.04 -2.75
N GLY A 119 -5.35 4.61 -3.23
CA GLY A 119 -6.30 3.91 -4.10
C GLY A 119 -6.76 2.59 -3.46
N PRO A 120 -6.56 1.43 -4.12
CA PRO A 120 -6.91 0.12 -3.56
C PRO A 120 -5.88 -0.42 -2.55
N THR A 121 -4.77 0.29 -2.37
CA THR A 121 -3.62 -0.14 -1.59
C THR A 121 -3.65 0.47 -0.20
N THR A 122 -3.19 -0.28 0.80
CA THR A 122 -2.98 0.23 2.16
C THR A 122 -1.63 -0.17 2.72
N TYR A 123 -1.03 0.67 3.56
CA TYR A 123 0.22 0.37 4.26
C TYR A 123 0.39 1.26 5.49
N SER A 124 1.26 0.86 6.40
CA SER A 124 1.56 1.60 7.63
C SER A 124 2.72 2.58 7.42
N ARG A 125 2.61 3.82 7.91
CA ARG A 125 3.70 4.81 7.85
C ARG A 125 3.77 5.64 9.13
N PRO A 126 4.96 5.90 9.68
CA PRO A 126 5.11 6.81 10.83
C PRO A 126 4.71 8.21 10.43
N GLN A 127 3.69 8.76 11.09
CA GLN A 127 3.16 10.09 10.79
C GLN A 127 3.08 10.99 12.02
N LEU A 128 3.21 10.44 13.23
CA LEU A 128 3.23 11.23 14.46
C LEU A 128 4.41 10.79 15.32
N VAL A 129 5.38 11.66 15.52
CA VAL A 129 6.63 11.33 16.23
C VAL A 129 6.85 12.20 17.44
N SER A 130 7.34 11.61 18.53
CA SER A 130 7.63 12.30 19.78
C SER A 130 8.87 13.16 19.63
N ASN A 131 8.77 14.44 19.98
CA ASN A 131 9.88 15.40 19.91
C ASN A 131 10.94 15.19 21.00
N LYS A 132 10.72 14.23 21.92
CA LYS A 132 11.72 13.80 22.89
C LYS A 132 12.83 12.95 22.26
N PHE A 133 12.54 12.31 21.12
CA PHE A 133 13.46 11.43 20.41
C PHE A 133 14.00 12.11 19.16
N ASN A 134 15.21 11.72 18.75
CA ASN A 134 15.86 12.31 17.58
C ASN A 134 15.41 11.64 16.27
N TRP A 135 14.17 11.92 15.86
CA TRP A 135 13.61 11.50 14.57
C TRP A 135 14.13 12.35 13.42
N TYR A 136 14.57 11.73 12.32
CA TYR A 136 15.06 12.43 11.14
C TYR A 136 14.80 11.63 9.87
N TYR A 137 14.61 12.32 8.76
CA TYR A 137 14.47 11.72 7.44
C TYR A 137 15.83 11.32 6.86
N ARG A 138 15.85 10.14 6.23
CA ARG A 138 17.00 9.60 5.50
C ARG A 138 16.57 9.20 4.09
N GLY A 139 17.46 9.42 3.13
CA GLY A 139 17.23 9.08 1.72
C GLY A 139 17.15 10.30 0.81
N VAL A 140 17.69 10.21 -0.40
CA VAL A 140 17.62 11.31 -1.39
C VAL A 140 16.23 11.44 -2.04
N LEU A 141 15.48 10.32 -2.08
CA LEU A 141 14.13 10.20 -2.60
C LEU A 141 13.46 8.99 -1.93
N HIS A 142 12.14 9.02 -1.76
CA HIS A 142 11.40 8.05 -0.94
C HIS A 142 12.00 7.93 0.47
N GLU A 143 12.30 9.10 1.01
CA GLU A 143 12.86 9.31 2.33
C GLU A 143 11.93 8.73 3.40
N PHE A 144 12.54 8.24 4.47
CA PHE A 144 11.82 7.63 5.58
C PHE A 144 12.29 8.20 6.90
N LEU A 145 11.38 8.25 7.86
CA LEU A 145 11.70 8.60 9.23
C LEU A 145 12.53 7.47 9.86
N ASP A 146 13.71 7.85 10.32
CA ASP A 146 14.59 7.05 11.15
C ASP A 146 14.72 7.72 12.52
N CYS A 147 15.09 6.94 13.53
CA CYS A 147 15.40 7.44 14.84
C CYS A 147 16.73 6.82 15.27
N GLN A 148 17.70 7.66 15.59
CA GLN A 148 19.06 7.21 15.93
C GLN A 148 19.06 6.27 17.15
N GLU A 149 18.13 6.49 18.07
CA GLU A 149 17.83 5.59 19.17
C GLU A 149 16.87 4.49 18.70
N ARG A 150 17.15 3.23 19.07
CA ARG A 150 16.19 2.13 18.86
C ARG A 150 14.89 2.48 19.58
N SER A 151 13.89 2.85 18.80
CA SER A 151 12.57 3.27 19.26
C SER A 151 11.51 2.40 18.61
N TRP A 152 10.43 2.12 19.34
CA TRP A 152 9.28 1.37 18.83
C TRP A 152 8.19 2.34 18.35
N ARG A 153 7.23 1.79 17.60
CA ARG A 153 6.07 2.53 17.12
C ARG A 153 4.81 1.76 17.46
N ASP A 154 3.77 2.50 17.84
CA ASP A 154 2.44 1.95 18.11
C ASP A 154 1.49 2.37 16.98
N PRO A 155 0.51 1.55 16.59
CA PRO A 155 -0.54 1.99 15.68
C PRO A 155 -1.41 3.05 16.36
N LEU A 156 -1.84 4.06 15.59
CA LEU A 156 -2.89 4.99 16.00
C LEU A 156 -4.06 4.85 15.02
N PRO A 157 -5.33 4.79 15.48
CA PRO A 157 -6.48 4.56 14.61
C PRO A 157 -6.88 5.86 13.88
N LEU A 158 -5.90 6.44 13.19
CA LEU A 158 -6.02 7.51 12.23
C LEU A 158 -5.51 6.99 10.89
N SER A 159 -6.08 7.52 9.81
CA SER A 159 -5.66 7.16 8.47
C SER A 159 -5.33 8.40 7.66
N MET A 160 -4.50 8.27 6.64
CA MET A 160 -4.27 9.33 5.65
C MET A 160 -4.63 8.82 4.28
N ARG A 161 -5.48 9.56 3.57
CA ARG A 161 -5.74 9.32 2.16
C ARG A 161 -4.71 10.07 1.34
N ARG A 162 -3.96 9.35 0.52
CA ARG A 162 -2.96 9.95 -0.36
C ARG A 162 -3.64 10.79 -1.44
N GLY A 163 -3.12 11.98 -1.70
CA GLY A 163 -3.53 12.80 -2.85
C GLY A 163 -3.08 12.21 -4.18
N GLU A 164 -3.82 12.46 -5.26
CA GLU A 164 -3.41 12.15 -6.64
C GLU A 164 -3.37 13.41 -7.53
N ASP A 165 -3.69 14.57 -6.94
CA ASP A 165 -3.92 15.85 -7.60
C ASP A 165 -2.84 16.91 -7.30
N GLY A 166 -1.79 16.52 -6.57
CA GLY A 166 -0.62 17.35 -6.25
C GLY A 166 0.24 17.71 -7.46
N ALA A 167 1.11 18.71 -7.32
CA ALA A 167 1.88 19.28 -8.43
C ALA A 167 2.81 18.26 -9.11
N ARG A 168 3.43 17.34 -8.34
CA ARG A 168 4.30 16.29 -8.90
C ARG A 168 3.55 15.27 -9.76
N HIS A 169 2.27 15.00 -9.46
CA HIS A 169 1.45 14.06 -10.23
C HIS A 169 1.16 14.53 -11.66
N ARG A 170 1.27 15.84 -11.92
CA ARG A 170 1.01 16.44 -13.23
C ARG A 170 2.22 16.42 -14.17
N ASP A 171 3.38 15.98 -13.69
CA ASP A 171 4.62 15.96 -14.47
C ASP A 171 4.94 14.53 -14.94
N GLU A 172 4.70 14.29 -16.23
CA GLU A 172 4.92 13.01 -16.91
C GLU A 172 6.38 12.54 -16.88
N THR A 173 7.34 13.45 -16.60
CA THR A 173 8.78 13.13 -16.56
C THR A 173 9.28 12.78 -15.16
N THR A 174 8.40 12.79 -14.15
CA THR A 174 8.77 12.59 -12.74
C THR A 174 9.53 11.29 -12.52
N TYR A 175 9.00 10.15 -12.94
CA TYR A 175 9.65 8.86 -12.69
C TYR A 175 11.00 8.71 -13.43
N LYS A 176 11.14 9.33 -14.61
CA LYS A 176 12.42 9.36 -15.34
C LYS A 176 13.50 10.15 -14.59
N ARG A 177 13.12 11.29 -13.99
CA ARG A 177 14.04 12.09 -13.16
C ARG A 177 14.39 11.38 -11.86
N ASP A 178 13.40 10.76 -11.23
CA ASP A 178 13.57 9.99 -10.00
C ASP A 178 14.56 8.83 -10.20
N ALA A 179 14.46 8.11 -11.33
CA ALA A 179 15.42 7.08 -11.68
C ALA A 179 16.85 7.64 -11.81
N ALA A 180 17.05 8.75 -12.51
CA ALA A 180 18.37 9.37 -12.66
C ALA A 180 18.98 9.82 -11.32
N ILE A 181 18.14 10.30 -10.39
CA ILE A 181 18.58 10.66 -9.03
C ILE A 181 19.06 9.42 -8.27
N LEU A 182 18.27 8.34 -8.30
CA LEU A 182 18.58 7.09 -7.60
C LEU A 182 19.81 6.38 -8.19
N GLU A 183 19.96 6.36 -9.51
CA GLU A 183 21.17 5.85 -10.17
C GLU A 183 22.41 6.58 -9.69
N LYS A 184 22.37 7.92 -9.70
CA LYS A 184 23.48 8.74 -9.21
C LYS A 184 23.78 8.47 -7.74
N ALA A 185 22.75 8.32 -6.90
CA ALA A 185 22.90 8.02 -5.48
C ALA A 185 23.60 6.66 -5.26
N LEU A 186 23.16 5.62 -5.98
CA LEU A 186 23.71 4.27 -5.89
C LEU A 186 25.21 4.18 -6.26
N THR A 187 25.73 5.08 -7.10
CA THR A 187 27.18 5.09 -7.43
C THR A 187 28.08 5.47 -6.25
N LYS A 188 27.54 6.14 -5.23
CA LYS A 188 28.31 6.67 -4.09
C LYS A 188 27.83 6.14 -2.74
N GLU A 189 26.64 5.58 -2.68
CA GLU A 189 26.06 5.08 -1.45
C GLU A 189 26.87 3.89 -0.91
N LYS A 190 27.08 3.89 0.41
CA LYS A 190 27.82 2.85 1.12
C LYS A 190 26.98 2.17 2.19
N ASP A 191 25.89 2.79 2.62
CA ASP A 191 24.97 2.17 3.56
C ASP A 191 24.21 1.03 2.87
N PRO A 192 24.39 -0.24 3.31
CA PRO A 192 23.73 -1.38 2.70
C PRO A 192 22.19 -1.32 2.72
N LEU A 193 21.60 -0.71 3.75
CA LEU A 193 20.15 -0.52 3.84
C LEU A 193 19.66 0.49 2.78
N LEU A 194 20.39 1.59 2.60
CA LEU A 194 20.04 2.58 1.57
C LEU A 194 20.27 2.02 0.17
N ILE A 195 21.32 1.22 -0.06
CA ILE A 195 21.52 0.52 -1.34
C ILE A 195 20.32 -0.37 -1.65
N ALA A 196 19.83 -1.15 -0.67
CA ALA A 196 18.63 -1.95 -0.84
C ALA A 196 17.41 -1.07 -1.16
N ARG A 197 17.11 -0.06 -0.35
CA ARG A 197 15.96 0.82 -0.59
C ARG A 197 16.03 1.57 -1.92
N TYR A 198 17.17 2.14 -2.29
CA TYR A 198 17.34 2.82 -3.58
C TYR A 198 17.19 1.86 -4.76
N THR A 199 17.68 0.62 -4.64
CA THR A 199 17.46 -0.40 -5.69
C THR A 199 15.98 -0.71 -5.88
N PHE A 200 15.21 -0.78 -4.78
CA PHE A 200 13.76 -0.98 -4.81
C PHE A 200 13.03 0.16 -5.53
N TYR A 201 13.26 1.40 -5.09
CA TYR A 201 12.59 2.55 -5.69
C TYR A 201 13.06 2.83 -7.12
N LEU A 202 14.31 2.53 -7.46
CA LEU A 202 14.78 2.63 -8.85
C LEU A 202 14.04 1.64 -9.75
N ALA A 203 13.79 0.42 -9.26
CA ALA A 203 12.97 -0.55 -9.97
C ALA A 203 11.52 -0.07 -10.17
N GLN A 204 10.93 0.58 -9.15
CA GLN A 204 9.61 1.21 -9.26
C GLN A 204 9.59 2.33 -10.29
N SER A 205 10.55 3.27 -10.24
CA SER A 205 10.67 4.33 -11.24
C SER A 205 10.72 3.73 -12.65
N TYR A 206 11.61 2.75 -12.89
CA TYR A 206 11.72 2.10 -14.20
C TYR A 206 10.43 1.40 -14.65
N ARG A 207 9.69 0.77 -13.72
CA ARG A 207 8.38 0.17 -14.01
C ARG A 207 7.39 1.26 -14.47
N ASP A 208 7.36 2.38 -13.76
CA ASP A 208 6.31 3.40 -13.91
C ASP A 208 6.52 4.29 -15.15
N PHE A 209 7.73 4.41 -15.69
CA PHE A 209 7.95 5.03 -17.01
C PHE A 209 8.18 4.03 -18.16
N GLY A 210 7.93 2.74 -17.95
CA GLY A 210 7.78 1.75 -19.03
C GLY A 210 9.02 0.93 -19.40
N GLU A 211 10.09 0.97 -18.61
CA GLU A 211 11.32 0.19 -18.83
C GLU A 211 11.26 -1.19 -18.14
N ALA A 212 10.35 -2.06 -18.60
CA ALA A 212 10.03 -3.33 -17.94
C ALA A 212 11.24 -4.25 -17.69
N ARG A 213 12.19 -4.33 -18.65
CA ARG A 213 13.40 -5.18 -18.51
C ARG A 213 14.29 -4.70 -17.36
N LYS A 214 14.56 -3.38 -17.30
CA LYS A 214 15.38 -2.79 -16.24
C LYS A 214 14.71 -2.92 -14.87
N ALA A 215 13.41 -2.67 -14.83
CA ALA A 215 12.61 -2.82 -13.61
C ALA A 215 12.70 -4.24 -13.07
N ARG A 216 12.45 -5.26 -13.90
CA ARG A 216 12.60 -6.68 -13.55
C ARG A 216 13.99 -6.98 -12.99
N ASP A 217 15.05 -6.60 -13.69
CA ASP A 217 16.43 -6.92 -13.26
C ASP A 217 16.75 -6.32 -11.90
N LEU A 218 16.32 -5.08 -11.67
CA LEU A 218 16.51 -4.41 -10.40
C LEU A 218 15.64 -4.97 -9.28
N TYR A 219 14.42 -5.42 -9.56
CA TYR A 219 13.59 -6.09 -8.57
C TYR A 219 14.19 -7.43 -8.12
N LEU A 220 14.69 -8.24 -9.06
CA LEU A 220 15.36 -9.50 -8.73
C LEU A 220 16.63 -9.22 -7.92
N LYS A 221 17.45 -8.26 -8.36
CA LYS A 221 18.62 -7.80 -7.59
C LYS A 221 18.22 -7.32 -6.21
N ARG A 222 17.15 -6.53 -6.08
CA ARG A 222 16.65 -6.03 -4.80
C ARG A 222 16.29 -7.18 -3.88
N ALA A 223 15.59 -8.20 -4.37
CA ALA A 223 15.19 -9.35 -3.59
C ALA A 223 16.40 -10.12 -3.02
N ASP A 224 17.52 -10.16 -3.75
CA ASP A 224 18.75 -10.82 -3.31
C ASP A 224 19.54 -10.05 -2.25
N LEU A 225 19.25 -8.75 -2.05
CA LEU A 225 19.91 -7.93 -1.03
C LEU A 225 19.38 -8.18 0.40
N GLY A 226 18.22 -8.84 0.58
CA GLY A 226 17.63 -9.12 1.90
C GLY A 226 16.98 -7.89 2.58
N TYR A 227 17.22 -7.70 3.88
CA TYR A 227 16.61 -6.70 4.77
C TYR A 227 15.14 -6.98 5.09
N TRP A 228 14.26 -6.00 4.88
CA TRP A 228 12.86 -6.12 5.24
C TRP A 228 12.13 -7.04 4.26
N ASP A 229 11.56 -8.13 4.79
CA ASP A 229 10.91 -9.18 4.00
C ASP A 229 9.75 -8.65 3.13
N GLU A 230 9.01 -7.64 3.59
CA GLU A 230 7.93 -7.03 2.81
C GLU A 230 8.44 -6.35 1.53
N GLU A 231 9.60 -5.68 1.56
CA GLU A 231 10.20 -5.12 0.36
C GLU A 231 10.75 -6.22 -0.57
N VAL A 232 11.27 -7.32 -0.01
CA VAL A 232 11.69 -8.49 -0.80
C VAL A 232 10.50 -9.12 -1.50
N TYR A 233 9.40 -9.34 -0.77
CA TYR A 233 8.14 -9.86 -1.29
C TYR A 233 7.58 -8.99 -2.43
N ILE A 234 7.45 -7.68 -2.21
CA ILE A 234 6.94 -6.76 -3.24
C ILE A 234 7.89 -6.68 -4.44
N SER A 235 9.19 -6.81 -4.23
CA SER A 235 10.16 -6.87 -5.34
C SER A 235 9.94 -8.09 -6.21
N LEU A 236 9.86 -9.28 -5.60
CA LEU A 236 9.62 -10.52 -6.34
C LEU A 236 8.25 -10.50 -7.03
N PHE A 237 7.21 -10.02 -6.34
CA PHE A 237 5.89 -9.84 -6.94
C PHE A 237 5.96 -8.93 -8.18
N SER A 238 6.61 -7.77 -8.05
CA SER A 238 6.74 -6.81 -9.15
C SER A 238 7.61 -7.34 -10.30
N ALA A 239 8.64 -8.14 -9.99
CA ALA A 239 9.45 -8.83 -10.98
C ALA A 239 8.60 -9.82 -11.79
N GLY A 240 7.81 -10.68 -11.13
CA GLY A 240 6.91 -11.62 -11.80
C GLY A 240 5.91 -10.91 -12.74
N LEU A 241 5.32 -9.80 -12.29
CA LEU A 241 4.45 -8.97 -13.13
C LEU A 241 5.18 -8.38 -14.36
N GLN A 242 6.47 -8.01 -14.22
CA GLN A 242 7.25 -7.53 -15.37
C GLN A 242 7.65 -8.66 -16.30
N MET A 243 7.96 -9.85 -15.77
CA MET A 243 8.31 -11.04 -16.55
C MET A 243 7.13 -11.50 -17.42
N ASP A 244 5.92 -11.48 -16.86
CA ASP A 244 4.67 -11.72 -17.61
C ASP A 244 4.54 -10.75 -18.80
N LYS A 245 4.65 -9.43 -18.55
CA LYS A 245 4.63 -8.40 -19.60
C LYS A 245 5.69 -8.61 -20.69
N LEU A 246 6.83 -9.18 -20.33
CA LEU A 246 7.94 -9.45 -21.24
C LEU A 246 7.80 -10.78 -21.99
N GLY A 247 6.78 -11.58 -21.70
CA GLY A 247 6.58 -12.91 -22.28
C GLY A 247 7.68 -13.89 -21.89
N GLU A 248 8.19 -13.80 -20.66
CA GLU A 248 9.18 -14.77 -20.18
C GLU A 248 8.56 -16.16 -19.96
N PRO A 249 9.37 -17.25 -20.01
CA PRO A 249 8.86 -18.60 -19.85
C PRO A 249 8.10 -18.81 -18.54
N ASP A 250 6.97 -19.50 -18.62
CA ASP A 250 6.04 -19.75 -17.50
C ASP A 250 6.74 -20.29 -16.24
N GLU A 251 7.66 -21.25 -16.39
CA GLU A 251 8.44 -21.82 -15.29
C GLU A 251 9.21 -20.75 -14.51
N ARG A 252 9.79 -19.77 -15.22
CA ARG A 252 10.56 -18.69 -14.58
C ARG A 252 9.65 -17.69 -13.87
N VAL A 253 8.50 -17.37 -14.46
CA VAL A 253 7.51 -16.48 -13.84
C VAL A 253 6.98 -17.11 -12.54
N LEU A 254 6.56 -18.36 -12.61
CA LEU A 254 6.02 -19.09 -11.46
C LEU A 254 7.06 -19.30 -10.36
N ALA A 255 8.31 -19.63 -10.71
CA ALA A 255 9.39 -19.77 -9.72
C ALA A 255 9.63 -18.46 -8.93
N VAL A 256 9.48 -17.30 -9.56
CA VAL A 256 9.58 -16.00 -8.87
C VAL A 256 8.41 -15.77 -7.94
N TYR A 257 7.19 -16.15 -8.35
CA TYR A 257 6.02 -16.09 -7.47
C TYR A 257 6.13 -17.06 -6.29
N ASP A 258 6.57 -18.30 -6.49
CA ASP A 258 6.81 -19.27 -5.42
C ASP A 258 7.87 -18.78 -4.43
N ARG A 259 8.93 -18.14 -4.94
CA ARG A 259 9.93 -17.49 -4.09
C ARG A 259 9.29 -16.39 -3.25
N ALA A 260 8.44 -15.54 -3.81
CA ALA A 260 7.77 -14.48 -3.05
C ALA A 260 6.82 -15.06 -1.98
N ILE A 261 6.02 -16.08 -2.33
CA ILE A 261 5.13 -16.78 -1.40
C ILE A 261 5.93 -17.37 -0.23
N SER A 262 7.13 -17.90 -0.49
CA SER A 262 8.00 -18.44 0.55
C SER A 262 8.53 -17.36 1.52
N ILE A 263 8.66 -16.10 1.08
CA ILE A 263 9.07 -14.97 1.93
C ILE A 263 7.93 -14.52 2.85
N CYS A 264 6.74 -14.27 2.29
CA CYS A 264 5.56 -13.88 3.06
C CYS A 264 4.40 -14.86 2.85
N PRO A 265 4.43 -16.05 3.50
CA PRO A 265 3.45 -17.11 3.24
C PRO A 265 2.02 -16.75 3.65
N ASN A 266 1.82 -15.74 4.49
CA ASN A 266 0.49 -15.31 4.93
C ASN A 266 -0.16 -14.26 4.03
N ARG A 267 0.51 -13.84 2.93
CA ARG A 267 0.00 -12.83 1.99
C ARG A 267 -0.71 -13.44 0.79
N VAL A 268 -1.78 -12.78 0.36
CA VAL A 268 -2.66 -13.27 -0.73
C VAL A 268 -2.22 -12.77 -2.11
N GLU A 269 -1.57 -11.62 -2.21
CA GLU A 269 -1.44 -10.89 -3.48
C GLU A 269 -0.66 -11.67 -4.55
N VAL A 270 0.45 -12.32 -4.18
CA VAL A 270 1.21 -13.13 -5.14
C VAL A 270 0.45 -14.40 -5.50
N ARG A 271 -0.29 -15.03 -4.58
CA ARG A 271 -1.11 -16.22 -4.89
C ARG A 271 -2.21 -15.87 -5.89
N TYR A 272 -2.87 -14.73 -5.67
CA TYR A 272 -3.85 -14.18 -6.60
C TYR A 272 -3.21 -13.95 -7.99
N ALA A 273 -2.04 -13.31 -8.05
CA ALA A 273 -1.34 -13.03 -9.30
C ALA A 273 -0.88 -14.31 -10.04
N ALA A 274 -0.31 -15.28 -9.31
CA ALA A 274 0.11 -16.56 -9.86
C ALA A 274 -1.09 -17.36 -10.40
N SER A 275 -2.20 -17.39 -9.64
CA SER A 275 -3.44 -18.03 -10.09
C SER A 275 -3.99 -17.40 -11.37
N ARG A 276 -4.08 -16.07 -11.40
CA ARG A 276 -4.51 -15.31 -12.58
C ARG A 276 -3.60 -15.55 -13.78
N TYR A 277 -2.30 -15.55 -13.58
CA TYR A 277 -1.31 -15.82 -14.63
C TYR A 277 -1.52 -17.22 -15.23
N CYS A 278 -1.55 -18.26 -14.39
CA CYS A 278 -1.82 -19.63 -14.83
C CYS A 278 -3.16 -19.75 -15.57
N ARG A 279 -4.19 -19.04 -15.12
CA ARG A 279 -5.50 -19.03 -15.80
C ARG A 279 -5.40 -18.42 -17.20
N GLN A 280 -4.67 -17.31 -17.35
CA GLN A 280 -4.48 -16.62 -18.62
C GLN A 280 -3.62 -17.43 -19.62
N THR A 281 -2.69 -18.25 -19.12
CA THR A 281 -1.86 -19.15 -19.95
C THR A 281 -2.46 -20.53 -20.15
N GLY A 282 -3.69 -20.79 -19.66
CA GLY A 282 -4.40 -22.06 -19.85
C GLY A 282 -3.99 -23.18 -18.88
N GLN A 283 -3.14 -22.91 -17.90
CA GLN A 283 -2.71 -23.84 -16.86
C GLN A 283 -3.74 -23.93 -15.71
N HIS A 284 -4.96 -24.40 -16.02
CA HIS A 284 -6.11 -24.31 -15.10
C HIS A 284 -5.93 -25.05 -13.77
N ILE A 285 -5.22 -26.18 -13.74
CA ILE A 285 -4.94 -26.93 -12.50
C ILE A 285 -3.98 -26.14 -11.60
N ALA A 286 -2.92 -25.56 -12.16
CA ALA A 286 -2.01 -24.70 -11.40
C ALA A 286 -2.74 -23.45 -10.88
N ALA A 287 -3.60 -22.85 -11.71
CA ALA A 287 -4.42 -21.71 -11.30
C ALA A 287 -5.28 -22.03 -10.07
N LEU A 288 -5.91 -23.20 -10.06
CA LEU A 288 -6.71 -23.67 -8.93
C LEU A 288 -5.85 -23.84 -7.67
N ASN A 289 -4.71 -24.51 -7.78
CA ASN A 289 -3.84 -24.79 -6.63
C ASN A 289 -3.36 -23.49 -5.95
N TYR A 290 -2.95 -22.48 -6.73
CA TYR A 290 -2.56 -21.18 -6.19
C TYR A 290 -3.72 -20.45 -5.51
N ALA A 291 -4.91 -20.47 -6.12
CA ALA A 291 -6.08 -19.84 -5.55
C ALA A 291 -6.54 -20.52 -4.25
N GLU A 292 -6.59 -21.85 -4.26
CA GLU A 292 -6.96 -22.67 -3.10
C GLU A 292 -6.01 -22.46 -1.93
N ALA A 293 -4.70 -22.41 -2.19
CA ALA A 293 -3.69 -22.13 -1.17
C ALA A 293 -3.79 -20.72 -0.56
N GLY A 294 -4.55 -19.80 -1.19
CA GLY A 294 -4.84 -18.48 -0.66
C GLY A 294 -6.17 -18.39 0.08
N LEU A 295 -7.04 -19.42 0.00
CA LEU A 295 -8.30 -19.46 0.73
C LEU A 295 -8.05 -19.48 2.24
N GLY A 296 -8.78 -18.65 2.98
CA GLY A 296 -8.69 -18.57 4.44
C GLY A 296 -7.59 -17.64 4.98
N LEU A 297 -6.65 -17.20 4.14
CA LEU A 297 -5.68 -16.18 4.55
C LEU A 297 -6.39 -14.85 4.86
N GLN A 298 -6.03 -14.26 6.01
CA GLN A 298 -6.60 -13.01 6.49
C GLN A 298 -5.71 -11.84 6.13
N LEU A 299 -6.30 -10.65 5.96
CA LEU A 299 -5.55 -9.41 5.76
C LEU A 299 -4.60 -9.19 6.95
N PRO A 300 -3.28 -9.11 6.71
CA PRO A 300 -2.32 -8.83 7.78
C PRO A 300 -2.55 -7.46 8.42
N ALA A 301 -2.21 -7.33 9.71
CA ALA A 301 -2.32 -6.06 10.44
C ALA A 301 -1.28 -5.02 9.96
N ASP A 302 -0.16 -5.47 9.41
CA ASP A 302 0.89 -4.64 8.84
C ASP A 302 1.47 -5.34 7.59
N GLY A 303 2.03 -4.55 6.68
CA GLY A 303 2.58 -5.01 5.42
C GLY A 303 2.76 -3.88 4.42
N LEU A 304 3.67 -4.07 3.48
CA LEU A 304 3.91 -3.09 2.43
C LEU A 304 2.93 -3.30 1.27
N PHE A 305 2.20 -2.25 0.91
CA PHE A 305 1.26 -2.23 -0.21
C PHE A 305 0.23 -3.37 -0.19
N LEU A 306 -0.42 -3.59 0.95
CA LEU A 306 -1.51 -4.55 1.08
C LEU A 306 -2.66 -4.19 0.14
N GLN A 307 -3.30 -5.20 -0.44
CA GLN A 307 -4.47 -5.07 -1.34
C GLN A 307 -5.73 -5.69 -0.69
N PRO A 308 -6.43 -4.98 0.21
CA PRO A 308 -7.53 -5.56 1.00
C PRO A 308 -8.60 -6.29 0.18
N TRP A 309 -8.94 -5.79 -1.01
CA TRP A 309 -9.93 -6.40 -1.89
C TRP A 309 -9.57 -7.84 -2.31
N MET A 310 -8.28 -8.17 -2.43
CA MET A 310 -7.82 -9.51 -2.78
C MET A 310 -8.12 -10.52 -1.66
N TYR A 311 -8.04 -10.10 -0.40
CA TYR A 311 -8.37 -10.91 0.77
C TYR A 311 -9.88 -11.05 0.95
N TYR A 312 -10.62 -9.98 0.66
CA TYR A 312 -12.05 -9.91 0.92
C TYR A 312 -12.90 -10.68 -0.09
N TYR A 313 -12.49 -10.70 -1.36
CA TYR A 313 -13.19 -11.47 -2.40
C TYR A 313 -12.29 -11.90 -3.57
N GLY A 314 -11.17 -11.22 -3.85
CA GLY A 314 -10.39 -11.45 -5.07
C GLY A 314 -9.84 -12.88 -5.18
N ILE A 315 -9.31 -13.46 -4.11
CA ILE A 315 -8.79 -14.84 -4.13
C ILE A 315 -9.90 -15.88 -4.26
N GLN A 316 -11.04 -15.64 -3.62
CA GLN A 316 -12.23 -16.51 -3.74
C GLN A 316 -12.78 -16.48 -5.17
N ASP A 317 -12.75 -15.32 -5.80
CA ASP A 317 -13.15 -15.15 -7.19
C ASP A 317 -12.23 -15.92 -8.15
N GLU A 318 -10.89 -15.79 -8.01
CA GLU A 318 -9.96 -16.62 -8.81
C GLU A 318 -10.17 -18.11 -8.56
N TYR A 319 -10.42 -18.53 -7.31
CA TYR A 319 -10.75 -19.92 -7.00
C TYR A 319 -12.03 -20.39 -7.69
N ALA A 320 -13.09 -19.57 -7.71
CA ALA A 320 -14.34 -19.90 -8.38
C ALA A 320 -14.15 -20.07 -9.89
N VAL A 321 -13.42 -19.15 -10.53
CA VAL A 321 -13.11 -19.23 -11.97
C VAL A 321 -12.24 -20.45 -12.28
N ALA A 322 -11.20 -20.72 -11.49
CA ALA A 322 -10.35 -21.89 -11.67
C ALA A 322 -11.11 -23.20 -11.44
N SER A 323 -12.01 -23.23 -10.45
CA SER A 323 -12.90 -24.37 -10.18
C SER A 323 -13.81 -24.65 -11.36
N TYR A 324 -14.39 -23.61 -11.98
CA TYR A 324 -15.21 -23.77 -13.18
C TYR A 324 -14.41 -24.39 -14.35
N ASN A 325 -13.23 -23.85 -14.63
CA ASN A 325 -12.38 -24.32 -15.73
C ASN A 325 -11.83 -25.74 -15.51
N THR A 326 -11.81 -26.24 -14.28
CA THR A 326 -11.39 -27.60 -13.94
C THR A 326 -12.57 -28.57 -13.74
N GLY A 327 -13.80 -28.14 -14.03
CA GLY A 327 -15.00 -28.97 -13.93
C GLY A 327 -15.59 -29.11 -12.51
N GLN A 328 -15.06 -28.37 -11.54
CA GLN A 328 -15.52 -28.37 -10.14
C GLN A 328 -16.68 -27.38 -9.94
N TYR A 329 -17.76 -27.58 -10.69
CA TYR A 329 -18.88 -26.63 -10.76
C TYR A 329 -19.58 -26.39 -9.41
N ARG A 330 -19.64 -27.41 -8.53
CA ARG A 330 -20.20 -27.26 -7.18
C ARG A 330 -19.36 -26.34 -6.29
N ALA A 331 -18.03 -26.48 -6.36
CA ALA A 331 -17.10 -25.62 -5.62
C ALA A 331 -17.14 -24.18 -6.14
N CYS A 332 -17.20 -24.01 -7.47
CA CYS A 332 -17.42 -22.72 -8.11
C CYS A 332 -18.71 -22.06 -7.60
N LEU A 333 -19.86 -22.73 -7.72
CA LEU A 333 -21.15 -22.19 -7.31
C LEU A 333 -21.17 -21.83 -5.82
N SER A 334 -20.68 -22.72 -4.95
CA SER A 334 -20.62 -22.47 -3.51
C SER A 334 -19.78 -21.22 -3.19
N THR A 335 -18.65 -21.05 -3.87
CA THR A 335 -17.77 -19.90 -3.68
C THR A 335 -18.41 -18.61 -4.20
N CYS A 336 -19.02 -18.64 -5.38
CA CYS A 336 -19.76 -17.50 -5.91
C CYS A 336 -20.86 -17.02 -4.96
N LEU A 337 -21.64 -17.94 -4.39
CA LEU A 337 -22.70 -17.60 -3.42
C LEU A 337 -22.13 -16.96 -2.16
N GLY A 338 -20.99 -17.46 -1.65
CA GLY A 338 -20.28 -16.85 -0.52
C GLY A 338 -19.80 -15.42 -0.81
N ILE A 339 -19.28 -15.16 -2.01
CA ILE A 339 -18.87 -13.80 -2.43
C ILE A 339 -20.08 -12.87 -2.52
N LEU A 340 -21.21 -13.36 -3.05
CA LEU A 340 -22.41 -12.55 -3.29
C LEU A 340 -23.14 -12.10 -2.02
N ASP A 341 -22.94 -12.81 -0.90
CA ASP A 341 -23.46 -12.45 0.43
C ASP A 341 -22.85 -11.14 0.97
N ARG A 342 -21.72 -10.71 0.41
CA ARG A 342 -21.09 -9.43 0.76
C ARG A 342 -21.92 -8.25 0.27
N ALA A 343 -22.22 -7.31 1.16
CA ALA A 343 -22.91 -6.07 0.83
C ALA A 343 -22.04 -5.08 0.05
N ASP A 344 -20.73 -5.08 0.29
CA ASP A 344 -19.74 -4.10 -0.19
C ASP A 344 -19.09 -4.45 -1.54
N LEU A 345 -19.65 -5.42 -2.27
CA LEU A 345 -19.09 -5.87 -3.55
C LEU A 345 -19.34 -4.84 -4.68
N PRO A 346 -18.30 -4.45 -5.45
CA PRO A 346 -18.48 -3.59 -6.63
C PRO A 346 -19.50 -4.15 -7.62
N SER A 347 -20.27 -3.28 -8.28
CA SER A 347 -21.40 -3.68 -9.13
C SER A 347 -20.98 -4.51 -10.35
N ASP A 348 -19.82 -4.19 -10.93
CA ASP A 348 -19.21 -4.91 -12.04
C ASP A 348 -18.75 -6.32 -11.60
N VAL A 349 -18.10 -6.43 -10.43
CA VAL A 349 -17.71 -7.70 -9.83
C VAL A 349 -18.94 -8.54 -9.54
N ARG A 350 -19.96 -7.98 -8.89
CA ARG A 350 -21.22 -8.67 -8.61
C ARG A 350 -21.86 -9.25 -9.87
N SER A 351 -21.92 -8.47 -10.94
CA SER A 351 -22.50 -8.89 -12.21
C SER A 351 -21.75 -10.08 -12.81
N ARG A 352 -20.42 -10.05 -12.77
CA ARG A 352 -19.58 -11.16 -13.25
C ARG A 352 -19.73 -12.43 -12.41
N ILE A 353 -19.78 -12.32 -11.08
CA ILE A 353 -19.97 -13.47 -10.18
C ILE A 353 -21.36 -14.10 -10.39
N VAL A 354 -22.41 -13.28 -10.57
CA VAL A 354 -23.75 -13.80 -10.90
C VAL A 354 -23.75 -14.56 -12.22
N ALA A 355 -23.08 -14.04 -13.26
CA ALA A 355 -22.97 -14.74 -14.54
C ALA A 355 -22.27 -16.10 -14.38
N LEU A 356 -21.11 -16.13 -13.73
CA LEU A 356 -20.37 -17.37 -13.46
C LEU A 356 -21.19 -18.38 -12.66
N SER A 357 -21.93 -17.93 -11.64
CA SER A 357 -22.79 -18.80 -10.83
C SER A 357 -23.88 -19.47 -11.66
N ARG A 358 -24.47 -18.77 -12.63
CA ARG A 358 -25.47 -19.31 -13.55
C ARG A 358 -24.87 -20.33 -14.50
N GLU A 359 -23.69 -20.03 -15.05
CA GLU A 359 -22.96 -20.97 -15.92
C GLU A 359 -22.61 -22.27 -15.18
N ALA A 360 -22.09 -22.17 -13.95
CA ALA A 360 -21.80 -23.34 -13.12
C ALA A 360 -23.06 -24.17 -12.83
N LEU A 361 -24.18 -23.52 -12.50
CA LEU A 361 -25.45 -24.20 -12.25
C LEU A 361 -25.94 -24.97 -13.50
N VAL A 362 -25.84 -24.37 -14.69
CA VAL A 362 -26.22 -25.03 -15.95
C VAL A 362 -25.37 -26.29 -16.17
N LYS A 363 -24.06 -26.21 -15.93
CA LYS A 363 -23.15 -27.37 -16.07
C LYS A 363 -23.45 -28.50 -15.08
N MET A 364 -23.99 -28.19 -13.91
CA MET A 364 -24.41 -29.20 -12.92
C MET A 364 -25.73 -29.89 -13.29
N LEU A 365 -26.61 -29.23 -14.04
CA LEU A 365 -27.90 -29.77 -14.48
C LEU A 365 -27.83 -30.55 -15.80
N ASP A 366 -26.70 -30.46 -16.52
CA ASP A 366 -26.49 -31.18 -17.77
C ASP A 366 -26.39 -32.71 -17.52
N PRO A 367 -27.30 -33.53 -18.09
CA PRO A 367 -27.35 -34.97 -17.86
C PRO A 367 -26.09 -35.74 -18.31
N VAL A 368 -25.18 -35.12 -19.08
CA VAL A 368 -23.86 -35.72 -19.40
C VAL A 368 -22.95 -35.81 -18.15
N TRP A 369 -23.15 -34.93 -17.15
CA TRP A 369 -22.37 -34.90 -15.89
C TRP A 369 -23.17 -35.39 -14.67
N GLY A 370 -24.48 -35.60 -14.83
CA GLY A 370 -25.41 -36.00 -13.76
C GLY A 370 -25.17 -37.37 -13.10
N PHE A 371 -24.14 -38.13 -13.51
CA PHE A 371 -23.80 -39.43 -12.90
C PHE A 371 -22.40 -39.52 -12.29
N ASN A 372 -21.51 -38.53 -12.45
CA ASN A 372 -20.23 -38.54 -11.76
C ASN A 372 -20.35 -37.79 -10.44
N GLN A 373 -20.72 -38.53 -9.38
CA GLN A 373 -20.49 -38.09 -8.01
C GLN A 373 -19.00 -37.74 -7.86
N SER A 374 -18.70 -36.45 -7.62
CA SER A 374 -17.40 -36.05 -7.07
C SER A 374 -17.12 -36.89 -5.83
N ALA A 375 -15.88 -37.36 -5.66
CA ALA A 375 -15.45 -38.16 -4.51
C ALA A 375 -15.56 -37.41 -3.16
N TYR A 376 -15.90 -36.12 -3.17
CA TYR A 376 -16.21 -35.37 -1.95
C TYR A 376 -17.66 -35.63 -1.51
N ARG A 377 -17.85 -36.64 -0.66
CA ARG A 377 -18.99 -36.71 0.25
C ARG A 377 -18.62 -35.95 1.52
N SER A 378 -19.08 -34.71 1.67
CA SER A 378 -19.28 -34.21 3.03
C SER A 378 -20.52 -34.91 3.58
N GLU A 379 -20.31 -35.82 4.54
CA GLU A 379 -21.42 -36.33 5.33
C GLU A 379 -21.97 -35.16 6.16
N PHE A 380 -23.06 -34.59 5.69
CA PHE A 380 -23.88 -33.72 6.53
C PHE A 380 -24.56 -34.61 7.58
N MET A 381 -23.96 -34.73 8.77
CA MET A 381 -24.63 -35.29 9.93
C MET A 381 -25.39 -34.17 10.66
N PRO A 382 -26.73 -34.16 10.62
CA PRO A 382 -27.50 -33.14 11.31
C PRO A 382 -27.42 -33.35 12.83
N LEU A 383 -27.04 -32.32 13.59
CA LEU A 383 -26.83 -32.30 15.06
C LEU A 383 -28.08 -32.48 15.93
N TRP A 384 -29.13 -33.17 15.45
CA TRP A 384 -30.41 -33.34 16.16
C TRP A 384 -30.68 -34.81 16.53
N GLN A 385 -29.61 -35.62 16.55
CA GLN A 385 -29.58 -36.89 17.24
C GLN A 385 -28.35 -36.94 18.15
N LEU A 386 -28.46 -36.32 19.33
CA LEU A 386 -27.81 -36.75 20.57
C LEU A 386 -28.64 -36.24 21.75
#